data_AF-A0A5D0V8W0-F1
#
_entry.id   AF-A0A5D0V8W0-F1
#
_cell.length_a   1.000
_cell.length_b   1.000
_cell.length_c   1.000
_cell.angle_alpha   90.00
_cell.angle_beta   90.00
_cell.angle_gamma   90.00
#
_symmetry.space_group_name_H-M   'P 1'
#
loop_
_entity.id
_entity.type
_entity.pdbx_description
1 polymer ?
#
loop_
_entity_poly.entity_id
_entity_poly.type
_entity_poly.pdbx_seq_one_letter_code
_entity_poly.pdbx_strand_id
1 'polypeptide(L)'
;MSQGGVDRELVSVTDSTQITFHQLQDIYNALTGKTEKITKTLDKSYLVRIEDLAQLHARISQCCDSYGAKIKNENISVIHVNGLRETFSSYDRFCLYNKSNVSPVENLHMQYNIILIPSGASKPIQYKINMVLVSRVGLAEKRPVGMVGPLNLFSILGRMPGQVSIEFVDYAAARHFLTQIEEWYDSLNFSAENRVVNFIQSISHWMREVFSVSTLAFTVISFGFLANVNSIFDSVQSVIEPISAMVFIGALAWLVGSIIGRLLESSIDRIQPISYVCLNRGDEKAIERWKRKNWRFGLMSIVSVLVAFSVNMVAAFVFREWF
;
A
#
# COMPACT_ATOMS: atom_id res chain seq x y z
N MET A 1 -45.17 -10.82 58.18
CA MET A 1 -45.38 -9.67 57.27
C MET A 1 -44.13 -9.49 56.43
N SER A 2 -44.31 -9.48 55.11
CA SER A 2 -43.40 -8.97 54.07
C SER A 2 -42.00 -9.60 53.93
N GLN A 3 -41.91 -10.73 53.21
CA GLN A 3 -40.72 -11.01 52.41
C GLN A 3 -40.84 -10.20 51.11
N GLY A 4 -39.91 -9.25 50.91
CA GLY A 4 -39.83 -8.43 49.72
C GLY A 4 -39.51 -9.29 48.49
N GLY A 5 -40.47 -9.39 47.58
CA GLY A 5 -40.25 -9.93 46.25
C GLY A 5 -39.31 -8.99 45.50
N VAL A 6 -38.10 -9.46 45.22
CA VAL A 6 -37.22 -8.80 44.26
C VAL A 6 -37.85 -9.04 42.90
N ASP A 7 -38.47 -8.01 42.33
CA ASP A 7 -38.93 -7.99 40.95
C ASP A 7 -37.74 -8.30 40.03
N ARG A 8 -37.66 -9.54 39.56
CA ARG A 8 -36.68 -9.95 38.57
C ARG A 8 -37.21 -9.49 37.22
N GLU A 9 -36.66 -8.41 36.68
CA GLU A 9 -36.92 -8.01 35.30
C GLU A 9 -36.59 -9.18 34.35
N LEU A 10 -37.65 -9.70 33.72
CA LEU A 10 -37.58 -10.78 32.74
C LEU A 10 -37.49 -10.15 31.36
N VAL A 11 -36.49 -10.55 30.58
CA VAL A 11 -36.28 -10.09 29.20
C VAL A 11 -36.64 -11.24 28.25
N SER A 12 -37.55 -10.99 27.32
CA SER A 12 -37.90 -11.97 26.28
C SER A 12 -36.84 -11.98 25.18
N VAL A 13 -36.14 -13.09 25.00
CA VAL A 13 -35.16 -13.27 23.92
C VAL A 13 -35.80 -13.89 22.67
N THR A 14 -36.91 -14.61 22.84
CA THR A 14 -37.81 -15.15 21.80
C THR A 14 -39.20 -15.39 22.41
N ASP A 15 -40.25 -15.53 21.60
CA ASP A 15 -41.67 -15.65 22.02
C ASP A 15 -41.97 -16.74 23.07
N SER A 16 -41.07 -17.71 23.27
CA SER A 16 -41.25 -18.85 24.19
C SER A 16 -40.19 -18.96 25.29
N THR A 17 -39.23 -18.03 25.40
CA THR A 17 -38.14 -18.13 26.39
C THR A 17 -37.88 -16.79 27.07
N GLN A 18 -38.26 -16.73 28.35
CA GLN A 18 -37.96 -15.61 29.23
C GLN A 18 -36.70 -15.93 30.03
N ILE A 19 -35.69 -15.07 29.93
CA ILE A 19 -34.49 -15.15 30.75
C ILE A 19 -34.43 -13.91 31.65
N THR A 20 -33.88 -14.09 32.84
CA THR A 20 -33.69 -12.96 33.77
C THR A 20 -32.61 -12.02 33.23
N PHE A 21 -32.73 -10.72 33.53
CA PHE A 21 -31.71 -9.74 33.17
C PHE A 21 -30.31 -10.14 33.66
N HIS A 22 -30.20 -10.75 34.85
CA HIS A 22 -28.93 -11.28 35.37
C HIS A 22 -28.37 -12.41 34.51
N GLN A 23 -29.22 -13.33 34.01
CA GLN A 23 -28.77 -14.37 33.07
C GLN A 23 -28.35 -13.78 31.73
N LEU A 24 -29.04 -12.76 31.22
CA LEU A 24 -28.63 -12.03 30.03
C LEU A 24 -27.27 -11.35 30.25
N GLN A 25 -27.07 -10.73 31.40
CA GLN A 25 -25.81 -10.07 31.77
C GLN A 25 -24.68 -11.09 31.97
N ASP A 26 -24.95 -12.27 32.54
CA ASP A 26 -23.98 -13.36 32.67
C ASP A 26 -23.63 -13.97 31.31
N ILE A 27 -24.61 -14.15 30.42
CA ILE A 27 -24.40 -14.57 29.03
C ILE A 27 -23.57 -13.51 28.29
N TYR A 28 -23.93 -12.23 28.44
CA TYR A 28 -23.21 -11.11 27.86
C TYR A 28 -21.77 -11.07 28.36
N ASN A 29 -21.54 -11.10 29.68
CA ASN A 29 -20.21 -11.08 30.28
C ASN A 29 -19.38 -12.33 29.94
N ALA A 30 -20.02 -13.49 29.80
CA ALA A 30 -19.35 -14.71 29.33
C ALA A 30 -18.96 -14.63 27.84
N LEU A 31 -19.78 -13.97 27.02
CA LEU A 31 -19.51 -13.73 25.60
C LEU A 31 -18.51 -12.59 25.37
N THR A 32 -18.53 -11.54 26.22
CA THR A 32 -17.69 -10.34 26.14
C THR A 32 -16.54 -10.35 27.14
N GLY A 33 -16.14 -11.53 27.61
CA GLY A 33 -15.00 -11.67 28.53
C GLY A 33 -13.74 -10.97 28.01
N LYS A 34 -12.71 -10.81 28.85
CA LYS A 34 -11.44 -10.23 28.42
C LYS A 34 -10.90 -10.99 27.21
N THR A 35 -10.91 -10.33 26.05
CA THR A 35 -10.34 -10.87 24.83
C THR A 35 -8.96 -10.27 24.61
N GLU A 36 -8.03 -11.12 24.21
CA GLU A 36 -6.72 -10.69 23.73
C GLU A 36 -6.77 -10.52 22.22
N LYS A 37 -5.82 -9.76 21.67
CA LYS A 37 -5.74 -9.49 20.23
C LYS A 37 -4.35 -9.81 19.71
N ILE A 38 -4.28 -10.72 18.74
CA ILE A 38 -3.07 -10.95 17.96
C ILE A 38 -3.24 -10.28 16.60
N THR A 39 -2.21 -9.54 16.15
CA THR A 39 -2.24 -8.82 14.88
C THR A 39 -0.99 -9.16 14.07
N LYS A 40 -1.18 -9.40 12.78
CA LYS A 40 -0.13 -9.67 11.81
C LYS A 40 -0.30 -8.77 10.60
N THR A 41 0.78 -8.10 10.19
CA THR A 41 0.81 -7.31 8.95
C THR A 41 1.17 -8.19 7.77
N LEU A 42 0.47 -7.99 6.65
CA LEU A 42 0.80 -8.55 5.36
C LEU A 42 1.55 -7.46 4.58
N ASP A 43 2.83 -7.66 4.34
CA ASP A 43 3.79 -6.65 3.88
C ASP A 43 4.16 -6.76 2.39
N LYS A 44 4.17 -7.98 1.84
CA LYS A 44 4.48 -8.29 0.45
C LYS A 44 3.40 -7.76 -0.50
N SER A 45 3.84 -7.39 -1.70
CA SER A 45 2.95 -6.93 -2.78
C SER A 45 2.22 -8.11 -3.43
N TYR A 46 1.05 -8.48 -2.90
CA TYR A 46 0.28 -9.63 -3.35
C TYR A 46 -0.63 -9.32 -4.55
N LEU A 47 -1.01 -10.37 -5.27
CA LEU A 47 -1.93 -10.34 -6.41
C LEU A 47 -3.10 -11.27 -6.11
N VAL A 48 -4.12 -10.75 -5.42
CA VAL A 48 -5.25 -11.56 -4.95
C VAL A 48 -6.38 -11.55 -5.98
N ARG A 49 -6.92 -12.72 -6.29
CA ARG A 49 -8.13 -12.93 -7.08
C ARG A 49 -9.23 -13.53 -6.23
N ILE A 50 -10.43 -13.60 -6.78
CA ILE A 50 -11.59 -14.19 -6.09
C ILE A 50 -11.37 -15.66 -5.74
N GLU A 51 -10.63 -16.41 -6.57
CA GLU A 51 -10.30 -17.82 -6.32
C GLU A 51 -9.40 -17.97 -5.09
N ASP A 52 -8.45 -17.05 -4.89
CA ASP A 52 -7.57 -17.07 -3.72
C ASP A 52 -8.37 -16.80 -2.44
N LEU A 53 -9.38 -15.92 -2.50
CA LEU A 53 -10.29 -15.68 -1.39
C LEU A 53 -11.17 -16.89 -1.07
N ALA A 54 -11.53 -17.68 -2.09
CA ALA A 54 -12.27 -18.93 -1.90
C ALA A 54 -11.44 -19.96 -1.13
N GLN A 55 -10.15 -20.07 -1.46
CA GLN A 55 -9.23 -20.94 -0.73
C GLN A 55 -9.06 -20.49 0.73
N LEU A 56 -8.93 -19.19 0.97
CA LEU A 56 -8.89 -18.65 2.34
C LEU A 56 -10.15 -19.01 3.12
N HIS A 57 -11.32 -18.78 2.52
CA HIS A 57 -12.59 -19.08 3.15
C HIS A 57 -12.72 -20.57 3.49
N ALA A 58 -12.31 -21.45 2.57
CA ALA A 58 -12.32 -22.89 2.77
C ALA A 58 -11.40 -23.29 3.93
N ARG A 59 -10.17 -22.74 4.00
CA ARG A 59 -9.22 -23.00 5.10
C ARG A 59 -9.76 -22.56 6.46
N ILE A 60 -10.33 -21.35 6.54
CA ILE A 60 -10.95 -20.85 7.79
C ILE A 60 -12.12 -21.76 8.19
N SER A 61 -12.96 -22.16 7.23
CA SER A 61 -14.11 -23.03 7.49
C SER A 61 -13.68 -24.41 7.99
N GLN A 62 -12.72 -25.05 7.33
CA GLN A 62 -12.14 -26.33 7.77
C GLN A 62 -11.55 -26.24 9.18
N CYS A 63 -10.86 -25.13 9.48
CA CYS A 63 -10.34 -24.88 10.82
C CYS A 63 -11.47 -24.76 11.85
N CYS A 64 -12.55 -24.04 11.53
CA CYS A 64 -13.74 -23.96 12.38
C CYS A 64 -14.35 -25.35 12.64
N ASP A 65 -14.47 -26.17 11.59
CA ASP A 65 -15.05 -27.51 11.68
C ASP A 65 -14.21 -28.42 12.60
N SER A 66 -12.88 -28.30 12.54
CA SER A 66 -11.96 -29.07 13.40
C SER A 66 -12.12 -28.77 14.90
N TYR A 67 -12.53 -27.54 15.24
CA TYR A 67 -12.81 -27.11 16.62
C TYR A 67 -14.28 -27.26 17.02
N GLY A 68 -15.12 -27.85 16.16
CA GLY A 68 -16.55 -28.04 16.45
C GLY A 68 -17.33 -26.74 16.54
N ALA A 69 -17.01 -25.75 15.70
CA ALA A 69 -17.72 -24.48 15.66
C ALA A 69 -19.24 -24.67 15.52
N LYS A 70 -20.01 -23.93 16.33
CA LYS A 70 -21.48 -24.03 16.33
C LYS A 70 -22.15 -22.92 15.55
N ILE A 71 -21.56 -21.73 15.57
CA ILE A 71 -22.11 -20.54 14.92
C ILE A 71 -20.98 -19.81 14.21
N LYS A 72 -21.21 -19.50 12.94
CA LYS A 72 -20.31 -18.77 12.05
C LYS A 72 -21.12 -17.62 11.45
N ASN A 73 -20.74 -16.39 11.77
CA ASN A 73 -21.26 -15.20 11.12
C ASN A 73 -20.13 -14.54 10.34
N GLU A 74 -20.41 -14.22 9.09
CA GLU A 74 -19.45 -13.68 8.14
C GLU A 74 -19.89 -12.31 7.68
N ASN A 75 -18.96 -11.38 7.58
CA ASN A 75 -19.21 -10.08 7.03
C ASN A 75 -18.08 -9.72 6.07
N ILE A 76 -18.40 -9.59 4.80
CA ILE A 76 -17.45 -9.22 3.76
C ILE A 76 -17.87 -7.85 3.22
N SER A 77 -17.04 -6.84 3.43
CA SER A 77 -17.24 -5.48 2.95
C SER A 77 -16.27 -5.17 1.81
N VAL A 78 -16.80 -4.86 0.63
CA VAL A 78 -16.03 -4.36 -0.53
C VAL A 78 -16.18 -2.85 -0.57
N ILE A 79 -15.07 -2.13 -0.51
CA ILE A 79 -15.04 -0.66 -0.59
C ILE A 79 -14.44 -0.28 -1.93
N HIS A 80 -15.19 0.47 -2.72
CA HIS A 80 -14.80 0.94 -4.03
C HIS A 80 -14.20 2.35 -3.99
N VAL A 81 -13.38 2.67 -4.99
CA VAL A 81 -12.75 4.00 -5.14
C VAL A 81 -13.77 5.15 -5.20
N ASN A 82 -14.97 4.91 -5.74
CA ASN A 82 -16.06 5.90 -5.80
C ASN A 82 -16.78 6.11 -4.45
N GLY A 83 -16.34 5.45 -3.37
CA GLY A 83 -16.95 5.53 -2.05
C GLY A 83 -18.12 4.55 -1.83
N LEU A 84 -18.51 3.77 -2.85
CA LEU A 84 -19.52 2.73 -2.68
C LEU A 84 -18.98 1.62 -1.77
N ARG A 85 -19.78 1.26 -0.76
CA ARG A 85 -19.51 0.14 0.13
C ARG A 85 -20.59 -0.91 -0.03
N GLU A 86 -20.22 -2.09 -0.49
CA GLU A 86 -21.09 -3.26 -0.57
C GLU A 86 -20.74 -4.21 0.57
N THR A 87 -21.75 -4.70 1.29
CA THR A 87 -21.54 -5.56 2.47
C THR A 87 -22.36 -6.82 2.33
N PHE A 88 -21.71 -7.97 2.46
CA PHE A 88 -22.28 -9.29 2.30
C PHE A 88 -22.25 -10.02 3.65
N SER A 89 -23.37 -10.63 4.02
CA SER A 89 -23.52 -11.38 5.28
C SER A 89 -23.02 -12.83 5.21
N SER A 90 -22.52 -13.26 4.05
CA SER A 90 -21.93 -14.58 3.86
C SER A 90 -21.00 -14.56 2.64
N TYR A 91 -20.04 -15.47 2.65
CA TYR A 91 -19.16 -15.72 1.51
C TYR A 91 -19.94 -16.15 0.27
N ASP A 92 -20.98 -16.96 0.42
CA ASP A 92 -21.83 -17.36 -0.72
C ASP A 92 -22.51 -16.17 -1.40
N ARG A 93 -22.99 -15.20 -0.62
CA ARG A 93 -23.55 -13.95 -1.16
C ARG A 93 -22.48 -13.10 -1.82
N PHE A 94 -21.29 -13.07 -1.25
CA PHE A 94 -20.14 -12.41 -1.85
C PHE A 94 -19.70 -13.07 -3.17
N CYS A 95 -19.84 -14.38 -3.35
CA CYS A 95 -19.57 -15.04 -4.63
C CYS A 95 -20.49 -14.57 -5.77
N LEU A 96 -21.69 -14.07 -5.42
CA LEU A 96 -22.64 -13.47 -6.35
C LEU A 96 -22.36 -11.98 -6.61
N TYR A 97 -21.25 -11.45 -6.10
CA TYR A 97 -20.83 -10.06 -6.29
C TYR A 97 -20.78 -9.67 -7.78
N ASN A 98 -21.22 -8.44 -8.07
CA ASN A 98 -21.31 -7.95 -9.44
C ASN A 98 -19.93 -7.63 -10.05
N LYS A 99 -19.39 -8.61 -10.78
CA LYS A 99 -18.12 -8.50 -11.51
C LYS A 99 -18.13 -7.44 -12.63
N SER A 100 -19.31 -6.97 -13.05
CA SER A 100 -19.45 -5.95 -14.11
C SER A 100 -19.20 -4.52 -13.61
N ASN A 101 -19.04 -4.31 -12.31
CA ASN A 101 -18.74 -2.99 -11.75
C ASN A 101 -17.46 -2.41 -12.37
N VAL A 102 -17.52 -1.15 -12.77
CA VAL A 102 -16.42 -0.40 -13.41
C VAL A 102 -15.56 0.35 -12.39
N SER A 103 -16.02 0.47 -11.14
CA SER A 103 -15.25 1.12 -10.08
C SER A 103 -14.27 0.13 -9.45
N PRO A 104 -12.95 0.40 -9.48
CA PRO A 104 -11.97 -0.46 -8.82
C PRO A 104 -12.22 -0.56 -7.31
N VAL A 105 -11.79 -1.67 -6.73
CA VAL A 105 -11.79 -1.95 -5.30
C VAL A 105 -10.61 -1.22 -4.67
N GLU A 106 -10.90 -0.45 -3.62
CA GLU A 106 -9.92 0.18 -2.75
C GLU A 106 -9.48 -0.81 -1.68
N ASN A 107 -10.43 -1.32 -0.90
CA ASN A 107 -10.17 -2.22 0.22
C ASN A 107 -11.21 -3.33 0.29
N LEU A 108 -10.79 -4.51 0.70
CA LEU A 108 -11.65 -5.64 1.05
C LEU A 108 -11.49 -5.93 2.54
N HIS A 109 -12.60 -5.88 3.26
CA HIS A 109 -12.70 -6.25 4.67
C HIS A 109 -13.43 -7.59 4.78
N MET A 110 -12.81 -8.58 5.41
CA MET A 110 -13.45 -9.86 5.73
C MET A 110 -13.43 -10.04 7.24
N GLN A 111 -14.60 -10.24 7.82
CA GLN A 111 -14.77 -10.48 9.25
C GLN A 111 -15.48 -11.81 9.46
N TYR A 112 -14.90 -12.67 10.28
CA TYR A 112 -15.49 -13.92 10.72
C TYR A 112 -15.70 -13.84 12.22
N ASN A 113 -16.95 -13.91 12.66
CA ASN A 113 -17.32 -14.06 14.06
C ASN A 113 -17.68 -15.53 14.28
N ILE A 114 -16.85 -16.22 15.06
CA ILE A 114 -16.92 -17.66 15.25
C ILE A 114 -17.19 -17.94 16.72
N ILE A 115 -18.11 -18.86 17.01
CA ILE A 115 -18.35 -19.35 18.37
C ILE A 115 -17.92 -20.81 18.44
N LEU A 116 -16.90 -21.07 19.25
CA LEU A 116 -16.36 -22.39 19.52
C LEU A 116 -16.85 -22.89 20.89
N ILE A 117 -17.07 -24.20 21.00
CA ILE A 117 -17.28 -24.87 22.29
C ILE A 117 -16.12 -25.87 22.44
N PRO A 118 -15.01 -25.49 23.11
CA PRO A 118 -13.88 -26.37 23.29
C PRO A 118 -14.28 -27.66 24.00
N SER A 119 -13.65 -28.77 23.63
CA SER A 119 -13.82 -30.08 24.28
C SER A 119 -13.53 -29.96 25.77
N GLY A 120 -14.56 -30.06 26.62
CA GLY A 120 -14.44 -29.96 28.08
C GLY A 120 -14.81 -28.60 28.68
N ALA A 121 -15.06 -27.58 27.87
CA ALA A 121 -15.60 -26.31 28.34
C ALA A 121 -17.14 -26.29 28.22
N SER A 122 -17.83 -25.86 29.27
CA SER A 122 -19.29 -25.68 29.25
C SER A 122 -19.73 -24.35 28.64
N LYS A 123 -18.79 -23.41 28.42
CA LYS A 123 -19.08 -22.05 27.95
C LYS A 123 -18.67 -21.85 26.49
N PRO A 124 -19.53 -21.23 25.66
CA PRO A 124 -19.17 -20.82 24.31
C PRO A 124 -18.12 -19.72 24.37
N ILE A 125 -17.11 -19.82 23.51
CA ILE A 125 -16.03 -18.84 23.38
C ILE A 125 -16.13 -18.18 22.02
N GLN A 126 -16.17 -16.84 22.01
CA GLN A 126 -16.23 -16.05 20.79
C GLN A 126 -14.82 -15.71 20.28
N TYR A 127 -14.65 -15.85 18.97
CA TYR A 127 -13.48 -15.40 18.23
C TYR A 127 -13.93 -14.42 17.15
N LYS A 128 -13.12 -13.41 16.90
CA LYS A 128 -13.36 -12.47 15.80
C LYS A 128 -12.09 -12.30 14.98
N ILE A 129 -12.12 -12.86 13.78
CA ILE A 129 -11.04 -12.76 12.79
C ILE A 129 -11.40 -11.61 11.86
N ASN A 130 -10.59 -10.56 11.85
CA ASN A 130 -10.69 -9.47 10.89
C ASN A 130 -9.49 -9.50 9.95
N MET A 131 -9.75 -9.52 8.65
CA MET A 131 -8.75 -9.38 7.61
C MET A 131 -9.07 -8.15 6.76
N VAL A 132 -8.04 -7.35 6.51
CA VAL A 132 -8.10 -6.17 5.66
C VAL A 132 -7.08 -6.36 4.55
N LEU A 133 -7.57 -6.35 3.31
CA LEU A 133 -6.75 -6.40 2.10
C LEU A 133 -6.91 -5.08 1.34
N VAL A 134 -5.81 -4.34 1.20
CA VAL A 134 -5.73 -3.04 0.53
C VAL A 134 -5.22 -3.21 -0.89
N SER A 135 -5.99 -2.72 -1.87
CA SER A 135 -5.57 -2.63 -3.26
C SER A 135 -4.78 -1.33 -3.46
N ARG A 136 -3.45 -1.41 -3.63
CA ARG A 136 -2.61 -0.24 -3.92
C ARG A 136 -3.02 0.43 -5.23
N VAL A 137 -3.42 -0.37 -6.22
CA VAL A 137 -3.92 0.13 -7.50
C VAL A 137 -5.21 0.93 -7.31
N GLY A 138 -6.15 0.42 -6.50
CA GLY A 138 -7.38 1.14 -6.15
C GLY A 138 -7.10 2.44 -5.40
N LEU A 139 -6.27 2.38 -4.36
CA LEU A 139 -5.88 3.56 -3.58
C LEU A 139 -5.19 4.63 -4.44
N ALA A 140 -4.41 4.22 -5.44
CA ALA A 140 -3.74 5.15 -6.33
C ALA A 140 -4.67 5.79 -7.36
N GLU A 141 -5.75 5.10 -7.78
CA GLU A 141 -6.80 5.68 -8.63
C GLU A 141 -7.71 6.66 -7.86
N LYS A 142 -7.84 6.51 -6.54
CA LYS A 142 -8.55 7.47 -5.67
C LYS A 142 -7.87 8.83 -5.55
N ARG A 143 -6.59 8.93 -5.93
CA ARG A 143 -5.84 10.19 -5.77
C ARG A 143 -6.48 11.30 -6.62
N PRO A 144 -6.90 12.42 -6.01
CA PRO A 144 -7.45 13.54 -6.77
C PRO A 144 -6.41 14.06 -7.76
N VAL A 145 -6.84 14.17 -9.03
CA VAL A 145 -6.01 14.68 -10.13
C VAL A 145 -5.56 16.10 -9.77
N GLY A 146 -4.25 16.32 -9.60
CA GLY A 146 -3.67 17.62 -9.28
C GLY A 146 -3.10 17.78 -7.86
N MET A 147 -3.31 16.81 -6.97
CA MET A 147 -2.73 16.88 -5.62
C MET A 147 -1.28 16.38 -5.62
N VAL A 148 -0.33 17.29 -5.85
CA VAL A 148 1.11 17.09 -5.63
C VAL A 148 1.41 17.33 -4.14
N GLY A 149 0.69 16.63 -3.27
CA GLY A 149 0.89 16.70 -1.82
C GLY A 149 2.02 15.78 -1.35
N PRO A 150 2.61 16.03 -0.16
CA PRO A 150 3.72 15.23 0.35
C PRO A 150 3.31 13.76 0.40
N LEU A 151 4.09 12.93 -0.28
CA LEU A 151 3.91 11.48 -0.47
C LEU A 151 3.72 10.73 0.86
N ASN A 152 3.98 11.34 2.02
CA ASN A 152 4.15 10.66 3.30
C ASN A 152 2.87 10.01 3.84
N LEU A 153 1.69 10.64 3.77
CA LEU A 153 0.47 10.02 4.34
C LEU A 153 -0.06 8.86 3.48
N PHE A 154 -0.16 9.04 2.16
CA PHE A 154 -0.57 7.98 1.25
C PHE A 154 0.50 6.90 1.06
N SER A 155 1.79 7.21 1.25
CA SER A 155 2.84 6.18 1.27
C SER A 155 2.81 5.35 2.54
N ILE A 156 2.40 5.90 3.69
CA ILE A 156 2.19 5.11 4.92
C ILE A 156 1.01 4.14 4.74
N LEU A 157 -0.13 4.62 4.25
CA LEU A 157 -1.30 3.75 3.94
C LEU A 157 -1.01 2.76 2.80
N GLY A 158 -0.23 3.17 1.79
CA GLY A 158 0.22 2.29 0.72
C GLY A 158 1.25 1.24 1.17
N ARG A 159 1.97 1.45 2.27
CA ARG A 159 3.00 0.52 2.76
C ARG A 159 2.44 -0.71 3.46
N MET A 160 1.18 -0.70 3.89
CA MET A 160 0.53 -1.85 4.53
C MET A 160 -0.50 -2.48 3.58
N PRO A 161 -0.09 -3.39 2.69
CA PRO A 161 -1.01 -3.97 1.73
C PRO A 161 -2.06 -4.84 2.42
N GLY A 162 -1.82 -5.38 3.62
CA GLY A 162 -2.90 -5.97 4.39
C GLY A 162 -2.60 -6.14 5.87
N GLN A 163 -3.63 -6.52 6.62
CA GLN A 163 -3.55 -6.80 8.04
C GLN A 163 -4.54 -7.89 8.41
N VAL A 164 -4.12 -8.78 9.31
CA VAL A 164 -4.96 -9.79 9.95
C VAL A 164 -4.95 -9.50 11.44
N SER A 165 -6.11 -9.53 12.06
CA SER A 165 -6.24 -9.45 13.51
C SER A 165 -7.25 -10.46 14.01
N ILE A 166 -6.91 -11.16 15.09
CA ILE A 166 -7.77 -12.15 15.72
C ILE A 166 -7.95 -11.71 17.17
N GLU A 167 -9.20 -11.45 17.54
CA GLU A 167 -9.63 -11.30 18.93
C GLU A 167 -9.96 -12.71 19.46
N PHE A 168 -9.35 -13.10 20.58
CA PHE A 168 -9.40 -14.47 21.09
C PHE A 168 -9.46 -14.53 22.63
N VAL A 169 -9.83 -15.69 23.14
CA VAL A 169 -9.74 -16.04 24.57
C VAL A 169 -8.75 -17.19 24.79
N ASP A 170 -8.69 -18.17 23.89
CA ASP A 170 -7.65 -19.20 23.89
C ASP A 170 -6.65 -18.97 22.76
N TYR A 171 -5.39 -18.80 23.17
CA TYR A 171 -4.26 -18.52 22.30
C TYR A 171 -3.95 -19.66 21.33
N ALA A 172 -4.15 -20.92 21.72
CA ALA A 172 -3.80 -22.06 20.88
C ALA A 172 -4.68 -22.11 19.61
N ALA A 173 -6.00 -21.96 19.78
CA ALA A 173 -6.93 -21.86 18.66
C ALA A 173 -6.64 -20.63 17.78
N ALA A 174 -6.41 -19.47 18.40
CA ALA A 174 -6.08 -18.24 17.67
C ALA A 174 -4.80 -18.38 16.84
N ARG A 175 -3.77 -19.03 17.40
CA ARG A 175 -2.51 -19.30 16.70
C ARG A 175 -2.72 -20.24 15.52
N HIS A 176 -3.56 -21.27 15.66
CA HIS A 176 -3.86 -22.17 14.56
C HIS A 176 -4.57 -21.44 13.41
N PHE A 177 -5.59 -20.60 13.69
CA PHE A 177 -6.21 -19.75 12.67
C PHE A 177 -5.19 -18.82 11.99
N LEU A 178 -4.33 -18.18 12.78
CA LEU A 178 -3.31 -17.29 12.24
C LEU A 178 -2.35 -18.04 11.32
N THR A 179 -1.88 -19.23 11.71
CA THR A 179 -1.00 -20.07 10.87
C THR A 179 -1.68 -20.45 9.56
N GLN A 180 -2.97 -20.86 9.58
CA GLN A 180 -3.71 -21.18 8.35
C GLN A 180 -3.83 -19.98 7.40
N ILE A 181 -4.00 -18.78 7.96
CA ILE A 181 -4.03 -17.54 7.21
C ILE A 181 -2.63 -17.17 6.68
N GLU A 182 -1.57 -17.38 7.47
CA GLU A 182 -0.18 -17.15 7.05
C GLU A 182 0.22 -18.08 5.90
N GLU A 183 -0.10 -19.38 6.00
CA GLU A 183 0.16 -20.34 4.92
C GLU A 183 -0.61 -20.01 3.64
N TRP A 184 -1.88 -19.60 3.77
CA TRP A 184 -2.63 -19.09 2.63
C TRP A 184 -1.94 -17.88 2.01
N TYR A 185 -1.54 -16.91 2.84
CA TYR A 185 -0.89 -15.71 2.38
C TYR A 185 0.42 -16.01 1.66
N ASP A 186 1.27 -16.89 2.21
CA ASP A 186 2.53 -17.29 1.58
C ASP A 186 2.35 -18.10 0.29
N SER A 187 1.17 -18.69 0.07
CA SER A 187 0.82 -19.36 -1.19
C SER A 187 0.36 -18.42 -2.31
N LEU A 188 0.13 -17.14 -2.00
CA LEU A 188 -0.33 -16.16 -2.99
C LEU A 188 0.74 -15.85 -4.04
N ASN A 189 0.27 -15.38 -5.20
CA ASN A 189 1.15 -14.78 -6.19
C ASN A 189 1.60 -13.40 -5.70
N PHE A 190 2.91 -13.16 -5.75
CA PHE A 190 3.50 -11.88 -5.39
C PHE A 190 4.06 -11.18 -6.63
N SER A 191 3.91 -9.86 -6.70
CA SER A 191 4.64 -9.05 -7.67
C SER A 191 6.12 -9.05 -7.28
N ALA A 192 6.99 -9.42 -8.22
CA ALA A 192 8.42 -9.33 -8.02
C ALA A 192 8.79 -7.87 -7.70
N GLU A 193 9.43 -7.67 -6.54
CA GLU A 193 10.05 -6.41 -6.22
C GLU A 193 11.38 -6.33 -6.96
N ASN A 194 11.50 -5.37 -7.87
CA ASN A 194 12.76 -5.13 -8.55
C ASN A 194 13.73 -4.52 -7.54
N ARG A 195 14.65 -5.33 -7.02
CA ARG A 195 15.72 -4.88 -6.10
C ARG A 195 16.48 -3.67 -6.66
N VAL A 196 16.69 -3.65 -7.97
CA VAL A 196 17.31 -2.52 -8.69
C VAL A 196 16.47 -1.25 -8.53
N VAL A 197 15.15 -1.34 -8.72
CA VAL A 197 14.26 -0.17 -8.56
C VAL A 197 14.28 0.31 -7.11
N ASN A 198 14.18 -0.60 -6.14
CA ASN A 198 14.23 -0.23 -4.71
C ASN A 198 15.57 0.41 -4.33
N PHE A 199 16.69 -0.09 -4.88
CA PHE A 199 18.01 0.49 -4.67
C PHE A 199 18.13 1.89 -5.30
N ILE A 200 17.67 2.05 -6.54
CA ILE A 200 17.66 3.35 -7.22
C ILE A 200 16.76 4.34 -6.46
N GLN A 201 15.60 3.90 -5.95
CA GLN A 201 14.72 4.69 -5.10
C GLN A 201 15.35 5.05 -3.75
N SER A 202 16.16 4.17 -3.17
CA SER A 202 16.88 4.53 -1.94
C SER A 202 17.90 5.64 -2.18
N ILE A 203 18.38 5.81 -3.41
CA ILE A 203 19.37 6.85 -3.79
C ILE A 203 18.68 8.05 -4.46
N SER A 204 17.40 7.96 -4.83
CA SER A 204 16.71 8.96 -5.64
C SER A 204 16.73 10.36 -5.03
N HIS A 205 16.64 10.46 -3.70
CA HIS A 205 16.73 11.72 -2.97
C HIS A 205 18.07 12.47 -3.17
N TRP A 206 19.17 11.76 -3.46
CA TRP A 206 20.46 12.37 -3.80
C TRP A 206 20.54 12.76 -5.27
N MET A 207 19.67 12.24 -6.15
CA MET A 207 19.81 12.45 -7.60
C MET A 207 19.70 13.93 -7.97
N ARG A 208 18.84 14.70 -7.32
CA ARG A 208 18.77 16.15 -7.55
C ARG A 208 20.12 16.83 -7.32
N GLU A 209 20.77 16.53 -6.20
CA GLU A 209 22.06 17.12 -5.83
C GLU A 209 23.16 16.62 -6.75
N VAL A 210 23.25 15.30 -6.95
CA VAL A 210 24.26 14.66 -7.81
C VAL A 210 24.20 15.20 -9.24
N PHE A 211 23.01 15.30 -9.85
CA PHE A 211 22.88 15.85 -11.21
C PHE A 211 23.25 17.33 -11.26
N SER A 212 22.84 18.14 -10.27
CA SER A 212 23.17 19.57 -10.24
C SER A 212 24.65 19.85 -10.04
N VAL A 213 25.33 19.06 -9.19
CA VAL A 213 26.77 19.18 -8.94
C VAL A 213 27.57 18.62 -10.13
N SER A 214 27.10 17.53 -10.73
CA SER A 214 27.76 16.93 -11.90
C SER A 214 27.72 17.86 -13.11
N THR A 215 26.59 18.50 -13.41
CA THR A 215 26.51 19.46 -14.53
C THR A 215 27.38 20.69 -14.28
N LEU A 216 27.42 21.19 -13.05
CA LEU A 216 28.30 22.29 -12.65
C LEU A 216 29.78 21.92 -12.79
N ALA A 217 30.20 20.78 -12.25
CA ALA A 217 31.58 20.31 -12.33
C ALA A 217 32.04 20.12 -13.77
N PHE A 218 31.19 19.51 -14.61
CA PHE A 218 31.47 19.34 -16.03
C PHE A 218 31.64 20.68 -16.77
N THR A 219 30.83 21.68 -16.43
CA THR A 219 30.92 23.05 -16.97
C THR A 219 32.24 23.71 -16.57
N VAL A 220 32.63 23.63 -15.29
CA VAL A 220 33.88 24.21 -14.78
C VAL A 220 35.12 23.53 -15.38
N ILE A 221 35.12 22.20 -15.51
CA ILE A 221 36.21 21.45 -16.12
C ILE A 221 36.37 21.82 -17.60
N SER A 222 35.25 21.91 -18.33
CA SER A 222 35.24 22.32 -19.74
C SER A 222 35.83 23.73 -19.89
N PHE A 223 35.44 24.65 -19.00
CA PHE A 223 35.98 26.01 -18.93
C PHE A 223 37.49 26.03 -18.68
N GLY A 224 37.97 25.30 -17.67
CA GLY A 224 39.39 25.23 -17.34
C GLY A 224 40.24 24.63 -18.47
N PHE A 225 39.70 23.68 -19.22
CA PHE A 225 40.40 23.10 -20.37
C PHE A 225 40.57 24.12 -21.51
N LEU A 226 39.53 24.85 -21.90
CA LEU A 226 39.66 25.87 -22.97
C LEU A 226 40.52 27.06 -22.54
N ALA A 227 40.42 27.49 -21.28
CA ALA A 227 41.26 28.57 -20.76
C ALA A 227 42.76 28.25 -20.83
N ASN A 228 43.14 26.98 -20.63
CA ASN A 228 44.52 26.52 -20.75
C ASN A 228 44.99 26.39 -22.21
N VAL A 229 44.08 26.14 -23.15
CA VAL A 229 44.43 25.97 -24.58
C VAL A 229 44.63 27.33 -25.27
N ASN A 230 43.88 28.36 -24.88
CA ASN A 230 43.81 29.63 -25.61
C ASN A 230 44.54 30.82 -24.96
N SER A 231 45.31 30.63 -23.87
CA SER A 231 46.04 31.71 -23.18
C SER A 231 45.19 32.98 -22.95
N ILE A 232 43.93 32.82 -22.55
CA ILE A 232 42.90 33.89 -22.54
C ILE A 232 43.22 35.02 -21.52
N PHE A 233 44.20 34.83 -20.63
CA PHE A 233 44.44 35.68 -19.45
C PHE A 233 45.65 36.61 -19.54
N ASP A 234 45.84 37.30 -20.67
CA ASP A 234 46.97 38.24 -20.82
C ASP A 234 46.76 39.63 -20.18
N SER A 235 45.54 40.00 -19.74
CA SER A 235 45.28 41.30 -19.09
C SER A 235 44.21 41.23 -17.97
N VAL A 236 44.29 42.13 -16.97
CA VAL A 236 43.33 42.13 -15.84
C VAL A 236 41.89 42.45 -16.28
N GLN A 237 41.71 43.31 -17.29
CA GLN A 237 40.39 43.62 -17.86
C GLN A 237 39.84 42.43 -18.66
N SER A 238 40.71 41.60 -19.27
CA SER A 238 40.32 40.37 -19.97
C SER A 238 40.03 39.19 -19.04
N VAL A 239 40.20 39.32 -17.72
CA VAL A 239 39.91 38.26 -16.74
C VAL A 239 38.48 38.35 -16.20
N ILE A 240 37.90 39.56 -16.09
CA ILE A 240 36.58 39.75 -15.46
C ILE A 240 35.44 39.23 -16.35
N GLU A 241 35.46 39.53 -17.65
CA GLU A 241 34.46 39.08 -18.61
C GLU A 241 34.32 37.54 -18.65
N PRO A 242 35.40 36.75 -18.81
CA PRO A 242 35.28 35.29 -18.86
C PRO A 242 34.90 34.67 -17.51
N ILE A 243 35.28 35.27 -16.38
CA ILE A 243 34.80 34.82 -15.05
C ILE A 243 33.30 35.07 -14.91
N SER A 244 32.80 36.23 -15.33
CA SER A 244 31.36 36.54 -15.25
C SER A 244 30.53 35.61 -16.14
N ALA A 245 31.03 35.29 -17.34
CA ALA A 245 30.42 34.30 -18.24
C ALA A 245 30.44 32.90 -17.62
N MET A 246 31.55 32.49 -16.99
CA MET A 246 31.65 31.20 -16.30
C MET A 246 30.64 31.09 -15.16
N VAL A 247 30.48 32.13 -14.33
CA VAL A 247 29.52 32.13 -13.22
C VAL A 247 28.08 32.03 -13.76
N PHE A 248 27.76 32.77 -14.83
CA PHE A 248 26.43 32.73 -15.44
C PHE A 248 26.12 31.36 -16.07
N ILE A 249 27.03 30.81 -16.88
CA ILE A 249 26.87 29.50 -17.50
C ILE A 249 26.81 28.40 -16.43
N GLY A 250 27.64 28.49 -15.39
CA GLY A 250 27.62 27.59 -14.25
C GLY A 250 26.30 27.62 -13.48
N ALA A 251 25.74 28.82 -13.23
CA ALA A 251 24.44 28.97 -12.58
C ALA A 251 23.31 28.38 -13.44
N LEU A 252 23.36 28.57 -14.76
CA LEU A 252 22.40 27.98 -15.70
C LEU A 252 22.51 26.46 -15.73
N ALA A 253 23.73 25.92 -15.81
CA ALA A 253 23.99 24.48 -15.79
C ALA A 253 23.51 23.82 -14.49
N TRP A 254 23.72 24.49 -13.35
CA TRP A 254 23.20 24.04 -12.06
C TRP A 254 21.67 24.03 -12.04
N LEU A 255 21.02 25.09 -12.53
CA LEU A 255 19.56 25.19 -12.61
C LEU A 255 18.98 24.07 -13.48
N VAL A 256 19.53 23.87 -14.68
CA VAL A 256 19.12 22.79 -15.60
C VAL A 256 19.34 21.42 -14.98
N GLY A 257 20.51 21.17 -14.38
CA GLY A 257 20.80 19.92 -13.66
C GLY A 257 19.81 19.67 -12.53
N SER A 258 19.41 20.71 -11.80
CA SER A 258 18.43 20.59 -10.72
C SER A 258 17.02 20.28 -11.23
N ILE A 259 16.62 20.80 -12.40
CA ILE A 259 15.32 20.48 -13.02
C ILE A 259 15.30 19.03 -13.48
N ILE A 260 16.35 18.60 -14.19
CA ILE A 260 16.46 17.22 -14.70
C ILE A 260 16.52 16.23 -13.55
N GLY A 261 17.32 16.53 -12.51
CA GLY A 261 17.42 15.71 -11.32
C GLY A 261 16.07 15.54 -10.62
N ARG A 262 15.27 16.61 -10.48
CA ARG A 262 13.91 16.52 -9.93
C ARG A 262 12.96 15.72 -10.82
N LEU A 263 13.03 15.87 -12.14
CA LEU A 263 12.21 15.09 -13.07
C LEU A 263 12.52 13.60 -12.95
N LEU A 264 13.79 13.26 -12.85
CA LEU A 264 14.28 11.90 -12.73
C LEU A 264 13.93 11.27 -11.36
N GLU A 265 14.16 12.00 -10.26
CA GLU A 265 13.71 11.63 -8.90
C GLU A 265 12.22 11.35 -8.90
N SER A 266 11.41 12.29 -9.40
CA SER A 266 9.95 12.14 -9.44
C SER A 266 9.48 10.99 -10.33
N SER A 267 10.23 10.62 -11.37
CA SER A 267 9.89 9.52 -12.26
C SER A 267 10.21 8.17 -11.62
N ILE A 268 11.35 8.07 -10.94
CA ILE A 268 11.79 6.86 -10.23
C ILE A 268 10.91 6.58 -9.01
N ASP A 269 10.60 7.59 -8.21
CA ASP A 269 9.79 7.43 -6.99
C ASP A 269 8.34 7.03 -7.29
N ARG A 270 7.87 7.29 -8.51
CA ARG A 270 6.54 6.88 -8.98
C ARG A 270 6.46 5.41 -9.36
N ILE A 271 7.59 4.72 -9.54
CA ILE A 271 7.61 3.30 -9.87
C ILE A 271 7.25 2.51 -8.62
N GLN A 272 6.07 1.92 -8.53
CA GLN A 272 5.67 1.15 -7.34
C GLN A 272 5.36 -0.30 -7.71
N PRO A 273 5.73 -1.27 -6.86
CA PRO A 273 5.34 -2.66 -7.05
C PRO A 273 3.82 -2.79 -7.01
N ILE A 274 3.30 -3.64 -7.88
CA ILE A 274 1.86 -3.78 -8.08
C ILE A 274 1.30 -4.68 -6.98
N SER A 275 0.33 -4.17 -6.23
CA SER A 275 -0.48 -4.95 -5.29
C SER A 275 -1.95 -4.62 -5.51
N TYR A 276 -2.79 -5.64 -5.64
CA TYR A 276 -4.22 -5.47 -5.89
C TYR A 276 -5.07 -6.64 -5.38
N VAL A 277 -6.35 -6.35 -5.23
CA VAL A 277 -7.43 -7.33 -5.12
C VAL A 277 -8.27 -7.20 -6.38
N CYS A 278 -8.36 -8.25 -7.20
CA CYS A 278 -9.06 -8.24 -8.48
C CYS A 278 -10.41 -8.94 -8.35
N LEU A 279 -11.50 -8.17 -8.21
CA LEU A 279 -12.86 -8.67 -8.07
C LEU A 279 -13.75 -8.33 -9.27
N ASN A 280 -13.49 -7.23 -9.95
CA ASN A 280 -14.35 -6.72 -11.04
C ASN A 280 -13.56 -6.23 -12.27
N ARG A 281 -14.30 -5.92 -13.35
CA ARG A 281 -13.75 -5.36 -14.60
C ARG A 281 -13.09 -3.98 -14.40
N GLY A 282 -13.54 -3.20 -13.42
CA GLY A 282 -12.90 -1.96 -13.02
C GLY A 282 -11.46 -2.18 -12.55
N ASP A 283 -11.22 -3.22 -11.74
CA ASP A 283 -9.90 -3.61 -11.25
C ASP A 283 -8.98 -3.98 -12.41
N GLU A 284 -9.43 -4.85 -13.32
CA GLU A 284 -8.67 -5.25 -14.50
C GLU A 284 -8.18 -4.03 -15.31
N LYS A 285 -9.10 -3.10 -15.59
CA LYS A 285 -8.79 -1.85 -16.30
C LYS A 285 -7.83 -0.97 -15.51
N ALA A 286 -7.97 -0.89 -14.18
CA ALA A 286 -7.07 -0.12 -13.34
C ALA A 286 -5.66 -0.73 -13.31
N ILE A 287 -5.56 -2.05 -13.22
CA ILE A 287 -4.30 -2.82 -13.26
C ILE A 287 -3.58 -2.58 -14.59
N GLU A 288 -4.28 -2.67 -15.72
CA GLU A 288 -3.69 -2.40 -17.04
C GLU A 288 -3.25 -0.95 -17.20
N ARG A 289 -4.04 0.01 -16.72
CA ARG A 289 -3.64 1.44 -16.71
C ARG A 289 -2.41 1.64 -15.85
N TRP A 290 -2.33 0.98 -14.69
CA TRP A 290 -1.18 1.06 -13.79
C TRP A 290 0.08 0.47 -14.42
N LYS A 291 0.00 -0.72 -15.04
CA LYS A 291 1.11 -1.32 -15.79
C LYS A 291 1.64 -0.38 -16.88
N ARG A 292 0.74 0.24 -17.66
CA ARG A 292 1.12 1.23 -18.69
C ARG A 292 1.74 2.50 -18.09
N LYS A 293 1.20 3.03 -16.99
CA LYS A 293 1.78 4.17 -16.27
C LYS A 293 3.19 3.84 -15.77
N ASN A 294 3.39 2.67 -15.17
CA ASN A 294 4.68 2.23 -14.65
C ASN A 294 5.74 2.11 -15.76
N TRP A 295 5.36 1.55 -16.91
CA TRP A 295 6.22 1.51 -18.09
C TRP A 295 6.59 2.91 -18.59
N ARG A 296 5.60 3.82 -18.67
CA ARG A 296 5.86 5.22 -19.06
C ARG A 296 6.79 5.94 -18.09
N PHE A 297 6.66 5.71 -16.78
CA PHE A 297 7.58 6.29 -15.81
C PHE A 297 8.99 5.74 -15.96
N GLY A 298 9.14 4.43 -16.18
CA GLY A 298 10.43 3.83 -16.54
C GLY A 298 11.05 4.46 -17.79
N LEU A 299 10.25 4.63 -18.85
CA LEU A 299 10.70 5.29 -20.08
C LEU A 299 11.08 6.75 -19.85
N MET A 300 10.30 7.51 -19.08
CA MET A 300 10.61 8.91 -18.75
C MET A 300 11.91 9.03 -17.94
N SER A 301 12.20 8.08 -17.04
CA SER A 301 13.48 8.04 -16.33
C SER A 301 14.64 7.86 -17.31
N ILE A 302 14.51 6.94 -18.28
CA ILE A 302 15.54 6.73 -19.32
C ILE A 302 15.71 7.97 -20.20
N VAL A 303 14.62 8.56 -20.67
CA VAL A 303 14.65 9.79 -21.49
C VAL A 303 15.29 10.94 -20.71
N SER A 304 15.02 11.06 -19.42
CA SER A 304 15.61 12.10 -18.57
C SER A 304 17.13 11.96 -18.47
N VAL A 305 17.64 10.72 -18.34
CA VAL A 305 19.10 10.45 -18.38
C VAL A 305 19.69 10.83 -19.74
N LEU A 306 19.03 10.46 -20.83
CA LEU A 306 19.50 10.78 -22.18
C LEU A 306 19.53 12.29 -22.44
N VAL A 307 18.48 13.02 -22.02
CA VAL A 307 18.43 14.49 -22.12
C VAL A 307 19.55 15.11 -21.29
N ALA A 308 19.81 14.62 -20.07
CA ALA A 308 20.93 15.09 -19.26
C ALA A 308 22.27 14.96 -20.00
N PHE A 309 22.49 13.80 -20.63
CA PHE A 309 23.71 13.54 -21.39
C PHE A 309 23.81 14.43 -22.64
N SER A 310 22.72 14.58 -23.40
CA SER A 310 22.67 15.45 -24.58
C SER A 310 22.91 16.91 -24.24
N VAL A 311 22.34 17.42 -23.14
CA VAL A 311 22.56 18.80 -22.67
C VAL A 311 24.04 19.00 -22.33
N ASN A 312 24.68 18.05 -21.64
CA ASN A 312 26.11 18.12 -21.35
C ASN A 312 26.97 18.08 -22.62
N MET A 313 26.63 17.24 -23.61
CA MET A 313 27.35 17.22 -24.89
C MET A 313 27.20 18.51 -25.69
N VAL A 314 25.99 19.06 -25.78
CA VAL A 314 25.74 20.33 -26.47
C VAL A 314 26.44 21.48 -25.77
N ALA A 315 26.42 21.50 -24.43
CA ALA A 315 27.18 22.48 -23.65
C ALA A 315 28.67 22.41 -23.98
N ALA A 316 29.27 21.20 -24.03
CA ALA A 316 30.66 21.02 -24.42
C ALA A 316 30.94 21.48 -25.86
N PHE A 317 30.05 21.20 -26.81
CA PHE A 317 30.21 21.58 -28.21
C PHE A 317 30.12 23.10 -28.42
N VAL A 318 29.08 23.74 -27.89
CA VAL A 318 28.92 25.20 -27.95
C VAL A 318 30.12 25.89 -27.34
N PHE A 319 30.60 25.37 -26.22
CA PHE A 319 31.76 25.91 -25.53
C PHE A 319 33.02 25.84 -26.40
N ARG A 320 33.25 24.73 -27.13
CA ARG A 320 34.37 24.56 -28.07
C ARG A 320 34.33 25.47 -29.29
N GLU A 321 33.15 25.77 -29.83
CA GLU A 321 33.02 26.60 -31.05
C GLU A 321 33.12 28.10 -30.74
N TRP A 322 32.76 28.52 -29.52
CA TRP A 322 32.75 29.93 -29.13
C TRP A 322 34.07 30.41 -28.52
N PHE A 323 34.90 29.50 -28.02
CA PHE A 323 36.19 29.79 -27.39
C PHE A 323 37.27 28.90 -27.99
#